data_AF-A0A4U3ABZ6-F1
#
_entry.id   AF-A0A4U3ABZ6-F1
#
_cell.length_a   1.000
_cell.length_b   1.000
_cell.length_c   1.000
_cell.angle_alpha   90.00
_cell.angle_beta   90.00
_cell.angle_gamma   90.00
#
_symmetry.space_group_name_H-M   'P 1'
#
loop_
_entity.id
_entity.type
_entity.pdbx_description
1 polymer ?
#
loop_
_entity_poly.entity_id
_entity_poly.type
_entity_poly.pdbx_seq_one_letter_code
_entity_poly.pdbx_strand_id
1 'polypeptide(L)'
;MSERCLKCGHRHCNCRCHKECKIYEQKVVIDGISNIFSPAFGNFYQTNFVTLVNSQPVPWNSIGQISGGINLDPDGVTIHVVQAGSYYIEYYVSVNYNPVDPGGDRDLGLFINEMEIPNNQTRFGVTNNEADRNVCATISGGSIVFIPANAT
;
A
#
# COMPACT_ATOMS: atom_id res chain seq x y z
N MET A 1 -46.18 9.68 -9.29
CA MET A 1 -47.48 10.38 -9.25
C MET A 1 -48.27 9.81 -8.08
N SER A 2 -48.78 10.67 -7.18
CA SER A 2 -49.39 10.24 -5.91
C SER A 2 -50.76 9.61 -6.14
N GLU A 3 -50.93 8.33 -5.85
CA GLU A 3 -52.24 7.65 -5.85
C GLU A 3 -53.15 8.28 -4.79
N ARG A 4 -54.26 8.86 -5.25
CA ARG A 4 -55.30 9.46 -4.39
C ARG A 4 -56.49 8.54 -4.34
N CYS A 5 -57.15 8.48 -3.19
CA CYS A 5 -58.27 7.58 -2.96
C CYS A 5 -59.48 8.01 -3.80
N LEU A 6 -60.07 7.09 -4.57
CA LEU A 6 -61.23 7.36 -5.42
C LEU A 6 -62.52 7.69 -4.63
N LYS A 7 -62.61 7.32 -3.34
CA LYS A 7 -63.78 7.62 -2.50
C LYS A 7 -63.74 8.99 -1.82
N CYS A 8 -62.57 9.55 -1.54
CA CYS A 8 -62.45 10.80 -0.76
C CYS A 8 -61.44 11.81 -1.29
N GLY A 9 -60.71 11.49 -2.37
CA GLY A 9 -59.75 12.39 -3.01
C GLY A 9 -58.48 12.71 -2.22
N HIS A 10 -58.33 12.26 -0.97
CA HIS A 10 -57.11 12.44 -0.18
C HIS A 10 -55.99 11.44 -0.57
N ARG A 11 -54.73 11.82 -0.30
CA ARG A 11 -53.58 10.89 -0.44
C ARG A 11 -53.77 9.73 0.55
N HIS A 12 -53.50 8.51 0.09
CA HIS A 12 -53.91 7.26 0.75
C HIS A 12 -53.61 7.16 2.26
N CYS A 13 -52.58 7.84 2.78
CA CYS A 13 -52.17 7.72 4.18
C CYS A 13 -52.97 8.55 5.19
N ASN A 14 -53.87 9.44 4.76
CA ASN A 14 -54.61 10.35 5.67
C ASN A 14 -56.14 10.13 5.69
N CYS A 15 -56.67 9.06 5.09
CA CYS A 15 -58.10 8.79 5.16
C CYS A 15 -58.47 7.91 6.37
N ARG A 16 -59.48 8.34 7.15
CA ARG A 16 -60.14 7.50 8.18
C ARG A 16 -60.84 6.24 7.63
N CYS A 17 -60.90 6.10 6.30
CA CYS A 17 -61.58 5.01 5.61
C CYS A 17 -60.75 3.73 5.44
N HIS A 18 -59.46 3.73 5.80
CA HIS A 18 -58.63 2.51 5.83
C HIS A 18 -58.08 2.30 7.24
N LYS A 19 -58.41 1.14 7.84
CA LYS A 19 -57.72 0.65 9.03
C LYS A 19 -56.28 0.31 8.63
N GLU A 20 -55.35 0.90 9.37
CA GLU A 20 -53.91 0.58 9.42
C GLU A 20 -53.11 0.86 8.14
N CYS A 21 -52.56 2.07 8.05
CA CYS A 21 -51.34 2.27 7.26
C CYS A 21 -50.17 1.59 7.97
N LYS A 22 -49.79 0.40 7.51
CA LYS A 22 -48.51 -0.21 7.92
C LYS A 22 -47.37 0.62 7.36
N ILE A 23 -46.76 1.44 8.21
CA ILE A 23 -45.48 2.08 7.91
C ILE A 23 -44.44 0.97 7.97
N TYR A 24 -43.89 0.61 6.81
CA TYR A 24 -42.73 -0.27 6.77
C TYR A 24 -41.49 0.58 7.02
N GLU A 25 -41.02 0.60 8.26
CA GLU A 25 -39.69 1.13 8.57
C GLU A 25 -38.65 0.12 8.10
N GLN A 26 -38.05 0.36 6.93
CA GLN A 26 -36.87 -0.39 6.51
C GLN A 26 -35.66 0.14 7.28
N LYS A 27 -35.34 -0.52 8.38
CA LYS A 27 -34.13 -0.24 9.14
C LYS A 27 -32.94 -0.83 8.39
N VAL A 28 -32.23 -0.02 7.62
CA VAL A 28 -30.95 -0.41 7.03
C VAL A 28 -29.91 -0.39 8.15
N VAL A 29 -29.60 -1.57 8.69
CA VAL A 29 -28.47 -1.74 9.61
C VAL A 29 -27.24 -1.95 8.73
N ILE A 30 -26.39 -0.93 8.65
CA ILE A 30 -25.02 -1.11 8.17
C ILE A 30 -24.26 -1.62 9.39
N ASP A 31 -24.06 -2.94 9.48
CA ASP A 31 -23.11 -3.50 10.43
C ASP A 31 -21.73 -3.00 10.01
N GLY A 32 -21.30 -1.91 10.62
CA GLY A 32 -19.89 -1.53 10.59
C GLY A 32 -19.16 -2.62 11.35
N ILE A 33 -18.51 -3.53 10.62
CA ILE A 33 -17.55 -4.42 11.24
C ILE A 33 -16.52 -3.48 11.86
N SER A 34 -16.49 -3.37 13.20
CA SER A 34 -15.40 -2.70 13.88
C SER A 34 -14.19 -3.63 13.85
N ASN A 35 -13.73 -3.97 12.65
CA ASN A 35 -12.36 -4.39 12.49
C ASN A 35 -11.56 -3.15 12.84
N ILE A 36 -11.05 -3.12 14.07
CA ILE A 36 -10.10 -2.12 14.52
C ILE A 36 -9.00 -2.10 13.45
N PHE A 37 -8.99 -1.05 12.64
CA PHE A 37 -7.92 -0.84 11.66
C PHE A 37 -6.66 -0.64 12.49
N SER A 38 -5.87 -1.71 12.62
CA SER A 38 -4.56 -1.62 13.26
C SER A 38 -3.59 -1.11 12.21
N PRO A 39 -2.93 0.04 12.43
CA PRO A 39 -1.97 0.56 11.47
C PRO A 39 -0.88 -0.48 11.22
N ALA A 40 -0.68 -0.80 9.95
CA ALA A 40 0.38 -1.67 9.47
C ALA A 40 1.51 -0.81 8.90
N PHE A 41 2.69 -0.92 9.48
CA PHE A 41 3.88 -0.18 9.05
C PHE A 41 5.14 -0.93 9.49
N GLY A 42 6.25 -0.67 8.82
CA GLY A 42 7.55 -1.24 9.14
C GLY A 42 8.67 -0.35 8.63
N ASN A 43 9.78 -0.33 9.37
CA ASN A 43 11.00 0.36 8.97
C ASN A 43 12.13 -0.65 8.92
N PHE A 44 12.86 -0.68 7.80
CA PHE A 44 13.94 -1.63 7.57
C PHE A 44 15.17 -0.87 7.10
N TYR A 45 16.34 -1.26 7.57
CA TYR A 45 17.57 -0.54 7.32
C TYR A 45 18.70 -1.48 6.90
N GLN A 46 19.52 -0.99 5.98
CA GLN A 46 20.84 -1.52 5.68
C GLN A 46 21.86 -0.45 6.06
N THR A 47 22.62 -0.69 7.11
CA THR A 47 23.57 0.31 7.65
C THR A 47 24.99 0.15 7.13
N ASN A 48 25.29 -0.95 6.43
CA ASN A 48 26.61 -1.24 5.88
C ASN A 48 26.61 -1.11 4.35
N PHE A 49 27.80 -0.94 3.76
CA PHE A 49 27.96 -1.10 2.33
C PHE A 49 27.71 -2.56 1.92
N VAL A 50 26.90 -2.74 0.89
CA VAL A 50 26.61 -4.04 0.29
C VAL A 50 26.94 -3.98 -1.19
N THR A 51 27.54 -5.05 -1.71
CA THR A 51 27.74 -5.23 -3.15
C THR A 51 26.65 -6.15 -3.66
N LEU A 52 25.87 -5.66 -4.61
CA LEU A 52 24.79 -6.41 -5.25
C LEU A 52 25.13 -6.61 -6.73
N VAL A 53 24.82 -7.79 -7.26
CA VAL A 53 24.76 -8.01 -8.70
C VAL A 53 23.33 -7.78 -9.21
N ASN A 54 23.17 -7.73 -10.53
CA ASN A 54 21.87 -7.48 -11.16
C ASN A 54 20.79 -8.42 -10.63
N SER A 55 19.60 -7.86 -10.39
CA SER A 55 18.40 -8.57 -9.93
C SER A 55 18.51 -9.22 -8.55
N GLN A 56 19.45 -8.78 -7.70
CA GLN A 56 19.48 -9.18 -6.29
C GLN A 56 18.62 -8.25 -5.41
N PRO A 57 17.88 -8.79 -4.43
CA PRO A 57 17.17 -7.98 -3.46
C PRO A 57 18.16 -7.27 -2.51
N VAL A 58 17.76 -6.11 -2.00
CA VAL A 58 18.52 -5.39 -0.99
C VAL A 58 18.40 -6.13 0.36
N PRO A 59 19.50 -6.55 0.99
CA PRO A 59 19.45 -7.16 2.30
C PRO A 59 19.29 -6.09 3.39
N TRP A 60 18.52 -6.43 4.42
CA TRP A 60 18.29 -5.62 5.61
C TRP A 60 19.07 -6.21 6.78
N ASN A 61 19.76 -5.35 7.54
CA ASN A 61 20.55 -5.78 8.71
C ASN A 61 20.01 -5.20 10.03
N SER A 62 18.96 -4.38 9.96
CA SER A 62 18.33 -3.77 11.12
C SER A 62 16.84 -3.49 10.86
N ILE A 63 16.04 -3.62 11.91
CA ILE A 63 14.59 -3.43 11.90
C ILE A 63 14.25 -2.33 12.91
N GLY A 64 13.50 -1.33 12.46
CA GLY A 64 12.93 -0.29 13.31
C GLY A 64 11.58 -0.68 13.88
N GLN A 65 10.66 0.28 14.01
CA GLN A 65 9.32 0.01 14.49
C GLN A 65 8.51 -0.73 13.42
N ILE A 66 7.86 -1.83 13.84
CA ILE A 66 6.96 -2.65 13.03
C ILE A 66 5.62 -2.83 13.74
N SER A 67 4.53 -2.92 12.98
CA SER A 67 3.16 -3.12 13.49
C SER A 67 2.26 -3.72 12.41
N GLY A 68 1.11 -4.28 12.84
CA GLY A 68 0.04 -4.68 11.93
C GLY A 68 0.41 -5.84 11.00
N GLY A 69 1.25 -6.78 11.46
CA GLY A 69 1.60 -7.97 10.69
C GLY A 69 2.59 -7.72 9.55
N ILE A 70 3.40 -6.67 9.66
CA ILE A 70 4.59 -6.45 8.82
C ILE A 70 5.80 -7.01 9.56
N ASN A 71 6.56 -7.91 8.92
CA ASN A 71 7.77 -8.51 9.50
C ASN A 71 8.85 -8.69 8.42
N LEU A 72 10.11 -8.74 8.84
CA LEU A 72 11.21 -9.20 7.99
C LEU A 72 11.39 -10.70 8.19
N ASP A 73 11.48 -11.46 7.10
CA ASP A 73 11.72 -12.89 7.16
C ASP A 73 13.16 -13.21 7.57
N PRO A 74 13.44 -14.43 8.06
CA PRO A 74 14.78 -14.83 8.48
C PRO A 74 15.85 -14.79 7.36
N ASP A 75 15.44 -14.71 6.10
CA ASP A 75 16.34 -14.57 4.95
C ASP A 75 16.99 -13.17 4.86
N GLY A 76 16.47 -12.21 5.62
CA GLY A 76 16.97 -10.85 5.70
C GLY A 76 16.71 -9.99 4.46
N VAL A 77 15.92 -10.45 3.49
CA VAL A 77 15.63 -9.73 2.24
C VAL A 77 14.13 -9.60 1.97
N THR A 78 13.32 -10.49 2.53
CA THR A 78 11.87 -10.58 2.25
C THR A 78 11.05 -9.94 3.36
N ILE A 79 10.12 -9.05 3.00
CA ILE A 79 9.21 -8.40 3.96
C ILE A 79 7.83 -9.02 3.83
N HIS A 80 7.39 -9.73 4.86
CA HIS A 80 6.08 -10.35 4.89
C HIS A 80 5.00 -9.35 5.36
N VAL A 81 3.88 -9.29 4.64
CA VAL A 81 2.73 -8.43 4.95
C VAL A 81 1.46 -9.28 5.06
N VAL A 82 0.93 -9.42 6.28
CA VAL A 82 -0.25 -10.26 6.55
C VAL A 82 -1.55 -9.62 6.05
N GLN A 83 -1.71 -8.31 6.23
CA GLN A 83 -2.96 -7.60 5.91
C GLN A 83 -2.99 -7.13 4.47
N ALA A 84 -4.09 -7.35 3.76
CA ALA A 84 -4.28 -6.76 2.43
C ALA A 84 -4.57 -5.25 2.57
N GLY A 85 -4.06 -4.44 1.65
CA GLY A 85 -4.36 -3.02 1.65
C GLY A 85 -3.51 -2.19 0.71
N SER A 86 -3.78 -0.90 0.69
CA SER A 86 -2.93 0.08 0.03
C SER A 86 -1.84 0.54 0.99
N TYR A 87 -0.59 0.38 0.59
CA TYR A 87 0.60 0.73 1.35
C TYR A 87 1.35 1.83 0.62
N TYR A 88 1.78 2.85 1.36
CA TYR A 88 2.81 3.76 0.88
C TYR A 88 4.17 3.15 1.20
N ILE A 89 4.97 2.91 0.17
CA ILE A 89 6.34 2.42 0.30
C ILE A 89 7.26 3.54 -0.13
N GLU A 90 8.16 3.91 0.75
CA GLU A 90 9.25 4.86 0.51
C GLU A 90 10.57 4.16 0.72
N TYR A 91 11.54 4.47 -0.13
CA TYR A 91 12.90 3.97 0.03
C TYR A 91 13.93 5.04 -0.33
N TYR A 92 15.09 4.93 0.31
CA TYR A 92 16.23 5.79 0.11
C TYR A 92 17.49 4.93 0.09
N VAL A 93 18.18 4.90 -1.05
CA VAL A 93 19.36 4.07 -1.27
C VAL A 93 20.50 4.95 -1.79
N SER A 94 21.65 4.89 -1.12
CA SER A 94 22.87 5.53 -1.59
C SER A 94 23.72 4.52 -2.36
N VAL A 95 23.94 4.81 -3.64
CA VAL A 95 24.73 4.02 -4.58
C VAL A 95 26.15 4.57 -4.63
N ASN A 96 27.14 3.73 -4.33
CA ASN A 96 28.55 4.08 -4.42
C ASN A 96 29.12 3.72 -5.79
N TYR A 97 29.68 4.71 -6.50
CA TYR A 97 30.30 4.59 -7.82
C TYR A 97 31.85 4.50 -7.75
N ASN A 98 32.41 3.90 -6.70
CA ASN A 98 33.85 3.79 -6.43
C ASN A 98 34.72 3.73 -7.71
N PRO A 99 35.76 4.58 -7.84
CA PRO A 99 36.51 4.76 -9.08
C PRO A 99 37.32 3.55 -9.60
N VAL A 100 37.38 2.42 -8.87
CA VAL A 100 38.07 1.20 -9.34
C VAL A 100 37.21 0.41 -10.36
N ASP A 101 35.88 0.53 -10.27
CA ASP A 101 34.78 0.28 -11.25
C ASP A 101 33.45 0.44 -10.45
N PRO A 102 32.26 0.86 -10.99
CA PRO A 102 31.82 0.71 -12.38
C PRO A 102 31.02 1.88 -13.00
N GLY A 103 31.16 2.07 -14.32
CA GLY A 103 30.21 2.87 -15.10
C GLY A 103 28.80 2.26 -15.19
N GLY A 104 27.87 3.02 -15.77
CA GLY A 104 26.53 2.57 -16.12
C GLY A 104 25.44 2.88 -15.10
N ASP A 105 24.20 2.75 -15.55
CA ASP A 105 23.01 3.13 -14.79
C ASP A 105 22.70 2.09 -13.70
N ARG A 106 22.09 2.54 -12.61
CA ARG A 106 21.64 1.69 -11.50
C ARG A 106 20.18 1.95 -11.24
N ASP A 107 19.38 0.89 -11.26
CA ASP A 107 17.95 0.95 -11.02
C ASP A 107 17.57 0.12 -9.79
N LEU A 108 16.61 0.63 -9.01
CA LEU A 108 15.84 -0.18 -8.07
C LEU A 108 14.40 -0.27 -8.54
N GLY A 109 13.84 -1.47 -8.43
CA GLY A 109 12.42 -1.76 -8.62
C GLY A 109 11.83 -2.38 -7.36
N LEU A 110 10.51 -2.27 -7.23
CA LEU A 110 9.72 -2.89 -6.18
C LEU A 110 9.06 -4.15 -6.71
N PHE A 111 9.09 -5.22 -5.91
CA PHE A 111 8.50 -6.51 -6.23
C PHE A 111 7.46 -6.86 -5.17
N ILE A 112 6.33 -7.43 -5.59
CA ILE A 112 5.34 -8.05 -4.71
C ILE A 112 5.11 -9.47 -5.22
N ASN A 113 5.28 -10.47 -4.35
CA ASN A 113 5.24 -11.89 -4.67
C ASN A 113 6.14 -12.22 -5.87
N GLU A 114 7.37 -11.71 -5.84
CA GLU A 114 8.39 -11.85 -6.91
C GLU A 114 8.00 -11.21 -8.26
N MET A 115 6.87 -10.51 -8.35
CA MET A 115 6.43 -9.80 -9.54
C MET A 115 6.80 -8.32 -9.46
N GLU A 116 7.56 -7.82 -10.43
CA GLU A 116 7.91 -6.39 -10.52
C GLU A 116 6.62 -5.57 -10.69
N ILE A 117 6.44 -4.58 -9.83
CA ILE A 117 5.36 -3.59 -9.97
C ILE A 117 5.68 -2.72 -11.19
N PRO A 118 4.69 -2.42 -12.06
CA PRO A 118 4.95 -1.75 -13.33
C PRO A 118 5.92 -0.57 -13.24
N ASN A 119 6.96 -0.66 -14.06
CA ASN A 119 8.20 0.13 -13.94
C ASN A 119 7.99 1.65 -13.87
N ASN A 120 6.89 2.18 -14.41
CA ASN A 120 6.59 3.61 -14.38
C ASN A 120 6.16 4.16 -13.02
N GLN A 121 5.84 3.29 -12.05
CA GLN A 121 5.36 3.72 -10.72
C GLN A 121 6.38 3.55 -9.61
N THR A 122 7.30 2.60 -9.74
CA THR A 122 8.15 2.15 -8.62
C THR A 122 9.59 1.90 -9.02
N ARG A 123 9.97 2.12 -10.28
CA ARG A 123 11.36 1.98 -10.73
C ARG A 123 12.03 3.34 -10.80
N PHE A 124 13.10 3.49 -10.04
CA PHE A 124 13.91 4.70 -10.01
C PHE A 124 15.36 4.33 -10.18
N GLY A 125 16.08 5.15 -10.93
CA GLY A 125 17.49 4.92 -11.21
C GLY A 125 18.31 6.19 -11.14
N VAL A 126 19.62 5.99 -11.09
CA VAL A 126 20.63 7.05 -11.11
C VAL A 126 21.78 6.64 -12.01
N THR A 127 22.50 7.64 -12.47
CA THR A 127 23.72 7.50 -13.27
C THR A 127 24.94 7.96 -12.47
N ASN A 128 26.13 7.60 -12.93
CA ASN A 128 27.38 8.06 -12.33
C ASN A 128 27.59 9.59 -12.44
N ASN A 129 26.88 10.26 -13.36
CA ASN A 129 26.93 11.72 -13.50
C ASN A 129 26.22 12.47 -12.37
N GLU A 130 25.36 11.78 -11.63
CA GLU A 130 24.61 12.34 -10.48
C GLU A 130 25.35 12.11 -9.15
N ALA A 131 26.54 11.50 -9.19
CA ALA A 131 27.32 11.23 -8.00
C ALA A 131 27.87 12.53 -7.36
N ASP A 132 27.85 12.58 -6.04
CA ASP A 132 28.36 13.68 -5.24
C ASP A 132 29.90 13.64 -5.12
N ARG A 133 30.46 14.53 -4.28
CA ARG A 133 31.91 14.59 -4.02
C ARG A 133 32.49 13.33 -3.36
N ASN A 134 31.63 12.49 -2.78
CA ASN A 134 32.00 11.20 -2.18
C ASN A 134 31.80 10.05 -3.18
N VAL A 135 31.52 10.35 -4.44
CA VAL A 135 31.29 9.38 -5.51
C VAL A 135 30.01 8.55 -5.25
N CYS A 136 29.02 9.14 -4.56
CA CYS A 136 27.75 8.50 -4.25
C CYS A 136 26.58 9.22 -4.92
N ALA A 137 25.61 8.48 -5.48
CA ALA A 137 24.34 9.03 -5.93
C ALA A 137 23.18 8.43 -5.13
N THR A 138 22.08 9.15 -5.00
CA THR A 138 20.92 8.70 -4.23
C THR A 138 19.79 8.30 -5.16
N ILE A 139 19.30 7.07 -5.00
CA ILE A 139 18.00 6.65 -5.53
C ILE A 139 16.99 6.79 -4.39
N SER A 140 15.99 7.65 -4.59
CA SER A 140 14.85 7.77 -3.67
C SER A 140 13.56 7.67 -4.46
N GLY A 141 12.59 6.92 -3.93
CA GLY A 141 11.30 6.72 -4.57
C GLY A 141 10.22 6.49 -3.54
N GLY A 142 8.99 6.84 -3.90
CA GLY A 142 7.82 6.69 -3.06
C GLY A 142 6.60 6.40 -3.92
N SER A 143 5.85 5.35 -3.59
CA SER A 143 4.62 5.00 -4.33
C SER A 143 3.60 4.33 -3.44
N ILE A 144 2.32 4.50 -3.79
CA ILE A 144 1.22 3.77 -3.17
C ILE A 144 0.98 2.51 -4.01
N VAL A 145 1.13 1.35 -3.41
CA VAL A 145 0.88 0.04 -4.04
C VAL A 145 -0.19 -0.72 -3.28
N PHE A 146 -0.91 -1.59 -3.97
CA PHE A 146 -1.81 -2.52 -3.33
C PHE A 146 -1.08 -3.84 -3.06
N ILE A 147 -1.03 -4.25 -1.79
CA ILE A 147 -0.44 -5.51 -1.35
C ILE A 147 -1.58 -6.48 -1.00
N PRO A 148 -1.62 -7.70 -1.57
CA PRO A 148 -2.61 -8.71 -1.18
C PRO A 148 -2.32 -9.26 0.23
N ALA A 149 -3.28 -9.97 0.83
CA ALA A 149 -3.07 -10.58 2.14
C ALA A 149 -2.03 -11.69 2.08
N ASN A 150 -1.19 -11.77 3.11
CA ASN A 150 -0.06 -12.71 3.24
C ASN A 150 0.91 -12.67 2.06
N ALA A 151 1.21 -11.46 1.58
CA ALA A 151 2.16 -11.24 0.49
C ALA A 151 3.59 -11.05 1.01
N THR A 152 4.53 -11.10 0.08
CA THR A 152 5.97 -10.85 0.27
C THR A 152 6.49 -9.82 -0.73
#